data_AF-N4XPW8-F1
#
_entry.id   AF-N4XPW8-F1
#
_cell.length_a   1.000
_cell.length_b   1.000
_cell.length_c   1.000
_cell.angle_alpha   90.00
_cell.angle_beta   90.00
_cell.angle_gamma   90.00
#
_symmetry.space_group_name_H-M   'P 1'
#
loop_
_entity.id
_entity.type
_entity.pdbx_description
1 polymer ?
#
loop_
_entity_poly.entity_id
_entity_poly.type
_entity_poly.pdbx_seq_one_letter_code
_entity_poly.pdbx_strand_id
1 'polypeptide(L)'
;MALRSIDSQMLGNGPTLSCESQHGECGETTPSRLLKRQRSSDKMQEKRKKSRQDSAAEPAPSCPLLVALREYGLLENVLSCLCPDDLLALLLCSKSIYQTLVPQPGSLENLLGKLRCSGKGVRIRRERHVKSSFFYAYECSEYVECGAIDGVAESRPCTNCKVTTCNECRIHCVYQSIFEKPCEDDELPNYSGFILLSPSEIPILSPHHLKDNLTTPQWQAPSPATSAPYHDQGFIDVPLEEESFGPPECVDDFLDLNLGTCTFAGSVASNVAHPSPVLRSLYQTTEGRKRRFCNNHLPSGIPKQRKDLSVHQCQCSLRSRFLDRWLCLRCYENEDTTLRKTYVDHVAQCCCGSTHVREICMWCFGEISQPHTEEAQPDSENSLDERSA
;
A
#
# COMPACT_ATOMS: atom_id res chain seq x y z
N MET A 1 -11.69 32.56 -17.20
CA MET A 1 -11.69 32.79 -15.74
C MET A 1 -10.79 33.97 -15.46
N ALA A 2 -11.35 35.05 -14.94
CA ALA A 2 -10.66 36.30 -14.72
C ALA A 2 -9.76 36.19 -13.49
N LEU A 3 -8.45 36.34 -13.70
CA LEU A 3 -7.45 36.53 -12.66
C LEU A 3 -7.77 37.82 -11.89
N ARG A 4 -8.22 37.69 -10.64
CA ARG A 4 -8.26 38.82 -9.71
C ARG A 4 -6.90 38.94 -9.03
N SER A 5 -6.17 39.96 -9.44
CA SER A 5 -5.02 40.55 -8.74
C SER A 5 -5.47 40.96 -7.33
N ILE A 6 -4.80 40.45 -6.30
CA ILE A 6 -4.92 40.98 -4.94
C ILE A 6 -3.56 41.56 -4.58
N ASP A 7 -3.56 42.88 -4.45
CA ASP A 7 -2.42 43.67 -4.02
C ASP A 7 -2.02 43.34 -2.58
N SER A 8 -0.70 43.24 -2.44
CA SER A 8 0.04 43.11 -1.21
C SER A 8 0.13 44.46 -0.50
N GLN A 9 -0.24 44.52 0.77
CA GLN A 9 0.42 45.29 1.85
C GLN A 9 -0.46 45.30 3.10
N MET A 10 0.05 44.73 4.19
CA MET A 10 0.20 45.46 5.46
C MET A 10 1.10 44.64 6.42
N LEU A 11 2.12 45.33 6.89
CA LEU A 11 3.13 44.91 7.86
C LEU A 11 2.50 44.64 9.24
N GLY A 12 2.94 43.59 9.91
CA GLY A 12 2.59 43.31 11.31
C GLY A 12 3.68 42.48 12.00
N ASN A 13 4.43 43.12 12.88
CA ASN A 13 5.59 42.60 13.61
C ASN A 13 5.32 41.31 14.39
N GLY A 14 6.23 40.34 14.27
CA GLY A 14 6.18 39.08 15.03
C GLY A 14 6.75 39.17 16.44
N PRO A 15 6.64 38.07 17.21
CA PRO A 15 7.62 37.69 18.20
C PRO A 15 8.42 36.47 17.74
N THR A 16 9.74 36.66 17.68
CA THR A 16 10.76 35.64 17.46
C THR A 16 10.78 34.67 18.65
N LEU A 17 10.41 33.41 18.45
CA LEU A 17 10.67 32.33 19.40
C LEU A 17 11.82 31.48 18.87
N SER A 18 13.01 31.83 19.33
CA SER A 18 14.24 31.04 19.22
C SER A 18 14.11 29.79 20.09
N CYS A 19 14.08 28.61 19.46
CA CYS A 19 14.28 27.35 20.17
C CYS A 19 15.77 27.00 20.14
N GLU A 20 16.44 27.25 21.27
CA GLU A 20 17.82 26.87 21.50
C GLU A 20 17.96 25.35 21.50
N SER A 21 18.83 24.87 20.61
CA SER A 21 19.38 23.52 20.61
C SER A 21 20.32 23.35 21.81
N GLN A 22 19.88 22.63 22.85
CA GLN A 22 20.77 22.15 23.90
C GLN A 22 21.28 20.75 23.57
N HIS A 23 22.57 20.70 23.24
CA HIS A 23 23.42 19.53 23.33
C HIS A 23 23.37 18.93 24.74
N GLY A 24 22.97 17.67 24.84
CA GLY A 24 23.14 16.85 26.03
C GLY A 24 23.94 15.60 25.67
N GLU A 25 25.25 15.66 25.84
CA GLU A 25 26.11 14.48 25.96
C GLU A 25 25.74 13.74 27.26
N CYS A 26 25.45 12.44 27.19
CA CYS A 26 25.48 11.61 28.38
C CYS A 26 25.71 10.13 28.05
N GLY A 27 26.88 9.63 28.47
CA GLY A 27 26.98 8.33 29.14
C GLY A 27 27.20 7.10 28.27
N GLU A 28 28.48 6.76 28.07
CA GLU A 28 28.91 5.37 27.96
C GLU A 28 28.58 4.57 29.26
N THR A 29 28.71 3.23 29.15
CA THR A 29 28.53 2.16 30.17
C THR A 29 27.11 1.57 30.19
N THR A 30 26.83 0.27 30.09
CA THR A 30 27.57 -0.99 30.34
C THR A 30 26.81 -2.14 29.64
N PRO A 31 27.46 -3.21 29.15
CA PRO A 31 26.77 -4.36 28.54
C PRO A 31 25.93 -5.15 29.56
N SER A 32 24.62 -5.27 29.31
CA SER A 32 23.72 -6.08 30.13
C SER A 32 24.05 -7.57 29.96
N ARG A 33 24.52 -8.20 31.04
CA ARG A 33 24.76 -9.64 31.12
C ARG A 33 23.44 -10.41 30.96
N LEU A 34 23.38 -11.23 29.91
CA LEU A 34 22.39 -12.28 29.72
C LEU A 34 22.31 -13.19 30.95
N LEU A 35 21.21 -13.12 31.70
CA LEU A 35 20.89 -14.08 32.74
C LEU A 35 20.52 -15.42 32.09
N LYS A 36 21.49 -16.33 32.05
CA LYS A 36 21.27 -17.75 31.75
C LYS A 36 20.31 -18.34 32.78
N ARG A 37 19.12 -18.72 32.32
CA ARG A 37 18.11 -19.45 33.10
C ARG A 37 18.70 -20.80 33.53
N GLN A 38 18.95 -20.92 34.83
CA GLN A 38 19.46 -22.13 35.48
C GLN A 38 18.39 -23.21 35.42
N ARG A 39 18.63 -24.29 34.65
CA ARG A 39 17.82 -25.52 34.71
C ARG A 39 18.10 -26.20 36.03
N SER A 40 17.08 -26.36 36.87
CA SER A 40 17.15 -27.17 38.07
C SER A 40 17.32 -28.65 37.70
N SER A 41 18.34 -29.25 38.29
CA SER A 41 18.65 -30.68 38.22
C SER A 41 17.85 -31.43 39.29
N ASP A 42 17.33 -32.58 38.88
CA ASP A 42 16.97 -33.77 39.67
C ASP A 42 16.18 -33.63 40.97
N LYS A 43 15.02 -34.29 40.96
CA LYS A 43 14.82 -35.47 41.82
C LYS A 43 13.79 -36.39 41.18
N MET A 44 14.26 -37.54 40.70
CA MET A 44 13.45 -38.73 40.44
C MET A 44 12.62 -39.04 41.69
N GLN A 45 11.31 -38.80 41.62
CA GLN A 45 10.37 -39.47 42.51
C GLN A 45 9.86 -40.72 41.80
N GLU A 46 10.14 -41.85 42.44
CA GLU A 46 9.75 -43.18 41.99
C GLU A 46 8.23 -43.32 41.87
N LYS A 47 7.87 -44.01 40.80
CA LYS A 47 6.53 -44.30 40.31
C LYS A 47 5.71 -45.07 41.34
N ARG A 48 4.77 -44.41 42.00
CA ARG A 48 3.61 -45.11 42.61
C ARG A 48 2.56 -45.30 41.51
N LYS A 49 2.65 -46.44 40.78
CA LYS A 49 1.61 -46.92 39.84
C LYS A 49 0.34 -47.21 40.64
N LYS A 50 -0.52 -46.20 40.80
CA LYS A 50 -1.92 -46.39 41.19
C LYS A 50 -2.64 -46.91 39.95
N SER A 51 -2.82 -48.22 39.87
CA SER A 51 -3.72 -48.86 38.91
C SER A 51 -5.12 -48.30 39.18
N ARG A 52 -5.52 -47.28 38.41
CA ARG A 52 -6.91 -46.84 38.35
C ARG A 52 -7.65 -47.92 37.58
N GLN A 53 -8.54 -48.63 38.26
CA GLN A 53 -9.60 -49.38 37.61
C GLN A 53 -10.33 -48.42 36.66
N ASP A 54 -10.15 -48.64 35.36
CA ASP A 54 -10.94 -48.04 34.29
C ASP A 54 -12.40 -48.50 34.46
N SER A 55 -13.10 -47.83 35.37
CA SER A 55 -14.55 -47.78 35.30
C SER A 55 -14.86 -47.01 34.03
N ALA A 56 -15.60 -47.62 33.09
CA ALA A 56 -16.02 -46.99 31.85
C ALA A 56 -16.73 -45.68 32.17
N ALA A 57 -15.97 -44.58 32.16
CA ALA A 57 -16.49 -43.26 32.45
C ALA A 57 -17.46 -42.93 31.32
N GLU A 58 -18.73 -42.75 31.67
CA GLU A 58 -19.72 -42.29 30.72
C GLU A 58 -19.20 -41.03 30.02
N PRO A 59 -19.38 -40.92 28.69
CA PRO A 59 -18.86 -39.79 27.93
C PRO A 59 -19.42 -38.51 28.53
N ALA A 60 -18.52 -37.62 28.95
CA ALA A 60 -18.90 -36.33 29.51
C ALA A 60 -19.85 -35.60 28.55
N PRO A 61 -20.90 -34.94 29.06
CA PRO A 61 -21.88 -34.27 28.22
C PRO A 61 -21.19 -33.26 27.29
N SER A 62 -21.50 -33.34 26.00
CA SER A 62 -20.91 -32.46 24.99
C SER A 62 -21.28 -31.01 25.24
N CYS A 63 -20.28 -30.12 25.29
CA CYS A 63 -20.50 -28.68 25.42
C CYS A 63 -21.40 -28.17 24.27
N PRO A 64 -22.56 -27.53 24.56
CA PRO A 64 -23.49 -27.07 23.54
C PRO A 64 -22.86 -26.12 22.51
N LEU A 65 -21.93 -25.27 22.93
CA LEU A 65 -21.19 -24.38 22.03
C LEU A 65 -20.37 -25.17 21.00
N LEU A 66 -19.72 -26.26 21.41
CA LEU A 66 -18.96 -27.11 20.48
C LEU A 66 -19.88 -27.84 19.50
N VAL A 67 -21.11 -28.17 19.91
CA VAL A 67 -22.11 -28.72 19.00
C VAL A 67 -22.51 -27.67 17.96
N ALA A 68 -22.81 -26.45 18.39
CA ALA A 68 -23.15 -25.35 17.48
C ALA A 68 -22.01 -25.00 16.49
N LEU A 69 -20.75 -24.97 16.96
CA LEU A 69 -19.60 -24.66 16.10
C LEU A 69 -19.26 -25.79 15.11
N ARG A 70 -19.77 -27.00 15.31
CA ARG A 70 -19.65 -28.10 14.32
C ARG A 70 -20.65 -27.98 13.19
N GLU A 71 -21.77 -27.30 13.42
CA GLU A 71 -22.76 -27.02 12.40
C GLU A 71 -22.27 -25.85 11.53
N TYR A 72 -21.84 -26.17 10.30
CA TYR A 72 -21.18 -25.22 9.40
C TYR A 72 -21.99 -23.93 9.18
N GLY A 73 -23.31 -24.03 8.99
CA GLY A 73 -24.16 -22.85 8.80
C GLY A 73 -24.22 -21.95 10.04
N LEU A 74 -24.24 -22.52 11.25
CA LEU A 74 -24.18 -21.73 12.48
C LEU A 74 -22.79 -21.12 12.68
N LEU A 75 -21.75 -21.88 12.36
CA LEU A 75 -20.37 -21.40 12.39
C LEU A 75 -20.18 -20.19 11.47
N GLU A 76 -20.59 -20.28 10.21
CA GLU A 76 -20.50 -19.15 9.27
C GLU A 76 -21.23 -17.91 9.79
N ASN A 77 -22.44 -18.08 10.34
CA ASN A 77 -23.20 -16.96 10.92
C ASN A 77 -22.48 -16.32 12.11
N VAL A 78 -21.94 -17.13 13.03
CA VAL A 78 -21.16 -16.63 14.16
C VAL A 78 -19.94 -15.86 13.67
N LEU A 79 -19.20 -16.43 12.72
CA LEU A 79 -17.98 -15.81 12.18
C LEU A 79 -18.25 -14.54 11.38
N SER A 80 -19.39 -14.44 10.70
CA SER A 80 -19.79 -13.24 9.97
C SER A 80 -20.01 -12.02 10.88
N CYS A 81 -20.13 -12.26 12.18
CA CYS A 81 -20.21 -11.21 13.20
C CYS A 81 -18.86 -10.85 13.82
N LEU A 82 -17.83 -11.69 13.63
CA LEU A 82 -16.51 -11.52 14.25
C LEU A 82 -15.56 -10.74 13.35
N CYS A 83 -14.66 -9.97 13.96
CA CYS A 83 -13.45 -9.51 13.30
C CYS A 83 -12.30 -10.52 13.49
N PRO A 84 -11.18 -10.38 12.75
CA PRO A 84 -10.00 -11.26 12.89
C PRO A 84 -9.43 -11.34 14.30
N ASP A 85 -9.47 -10.24 15.06
CA ASP A 85 -8.95 -10.22 16.42
C ASP A 85 -9.89 -11.00 17.37
N ASP A 86 -11.21 -10.97 17.13
CA ASP A 86 -12.18 -11.76 17.88
C ASP A 86 -12.07 -13.26 17.55
N LEU A 87 -11.86 -13.61 16.28
CA LEU A 87 -11.60 -15.00 15.91
C LEU A 87 -10.34 -15.52 16.60
N LEU A 88 -9.26 -14.73 16.63
CA LEU A 88 -8.05 -15.12 17.35
C LEU A 88 -8.34 -15.33 18.84
N ALA A 89 -9.06 -14.40 19.49
CA ALA A 89 -9.46 -14.56 20.88
C ALA A 89 -10.26 -15.86 21.09
N LEU A 90 -11.26 -16.13 20.25
CA LEU A 90 -12.08 -17.34 20.29
C LEU A 90 -11.25 -18.62 20.16
N LEU A 91 -10.30 -18.65 19.21
CA LEU A 91 -9.41 -19.78 19.00
C LEU A 91 -8.48 -20.02 20.19
N LEU A 92 -8.09 -18.96 20.90
CA LEU A 92 -7.22 -19.04 22.08
C LEU A 92 -7.99 -19.42 23.36
N CYS A 93 -9.32 -19.30 23.39
CA CYS A 93 -10.12 -19.63 24.57
C CYS A 93 -10.10 -21.12 24.94
N SER A 94 -10.03 -22.04 23.96
CA SER A 94 -10.09 -23.49 24.23
C SER A 94 -9.49 -24.32 23.11
N LYS A 95 -8.73 -25.37 23.49
CA LYS A 95 -8.22 -26.38 22.55
C LYS A 95 -9.34 -27.06 21.77
N SER A 96 -10.49 -27.31 22.39
CA SER A 96 -11.62 -27.95 21.73
C SER A 96 -12.26 -27.05 20.66
N ILE A 97 -12.33 -25.73 20.93
CA ILE A 97 -12.79 -24.75 19.93
C ILE A 97 -11.78 -24.68 18.78
N TYR A 98 -10.50 -24.55 19.09
CA TYR A 98 -9.44 -24.56 18.09
C TYR A 98 -9.51 -25.80 17.18
N GLN A 99 -9.64 -26.99 17.77
CA GLN A 99 -9.75 -28.24 17.02
C GLN A 99 -11.06 -28.35 16.21
N THR A 100 -12.12 -27.68 16.65
CA THR A 100 -13.40 -27.65 15.93
C THR A 100 -13.34 -26.70 14.73
N LEU A 101 -12.66 -25.55 14.87
CA LEU A 101 -12.58 -24.50 13.85
C LEU A 101 -11.43 -24.68 12.86
N VAL A 102 -10.32 -25.27 13.31
CA VAL A 102 -9.11 -25.49 12.50
C VAL A 102 -8.76 -26.98 12.42
N PRO A 103 -9.71 -27.89 12.07
CA PRO A 103 -9.42 -29.32 12.00
C PRO A 103 -8.61 -29.68 10.76
N GLN A 104 -8.78 -28.95 9.65
CA GLN A 104 -8.20 -29.30 8.35
C GLN A 104 -7.38 -28.14 7.75
N PRO A 105 -6.32 -28.47 6.97
CA PRO A 105 -5.65 -27.51 6.11
C PRO A 105 -6.67 -26.77 5.22
N GLY A 106 -6.56 -25.45 5.13
CA GLY A 106 -7.46 -24.60 4.34
C GLY A 106 -8.79 -24.20 5.01
N SER A 107 -9.22 -24.89 6.09
CA SER A 107 -10.43 -24.47 6.83
C SER A 107 -10.31 -23.05 7.34
N LEU A 108 -9.16 -22.71 7.95
CA LEU A 108 -8.91 -21.36 8.44
C LEU A 108 -9.00 -20.29 7.34
N GLU A 109 -8.52 -20.57 6.14
CA GLU A 109 -8.59 -19.60 5.02
C GLU A 109 -10.03 -19.32 4.62
N ASN A 110 -10.87 -20.36 4.55
CA ASN A 110 -12.30 -20.21 4.30
C ASN A 110 -12.97 -19.38 5.40
N LEU A 111 -12.65 -19.63 6.68
CA LEU A 111 -13.19 -18.88 7.81
C LEU A 111 -12.74 -17.42 7.79
N LEU A 112 -11.47 -17.13 7.47
CA LEU A 112 -10.93 -15.77 7.39
C LEU A 112 -11.64 -14.92 6.34
N GLY A 113 -12.12 -15.53 5.25
CA GLY A 113 -12.90 -14.89 4.20
C GLY A 113 -14.37 -14.63 4.57
N LYS A 114 -14.83 -15.11 5.73
CA LYS A 114 -16.20 -14.90 6.24
C LYS A 114 -16.26 -13.85 7.35
N LEU A 115 -15.11 -13.44 7.88
CA LEU A 115 -15.03 -12.44 8.93
C LEU A 115 -15.44 -11.05 8.42
N ARG A 116 -15.77 -10.15 9.34
CA ARG A 116 -15.88 -8.71 9.05
C ARG A 116 -14.49 -8.12 8.84
N CYS A 117 -14.45 -7.03 8.06
CA CYS A 117 -13.24 -6.24 7.97
C CYS A 117 -12.85 -5.68 9.34
N SER A 118 -11.55 -5.67 9.65
CA SER A 118 -11.02 -5.21 10.95
C SER A 118 -10.92 -3.69 11.10
N GLY A 119 -11.21 -2.90 10.06
CA GLY A 119 -11.01 -1.44 10.08
C GLY A 119 -9.55 -0.98 10.10
N LYS A 120 -8.58 -1.90 10.12
CA LYS A 120 -7.14 -1.57 10.23
C LYS A 120 -6.64 -0.70 9.06
N GLY A 121 -7.22 -0.83 7.87
CA GLY A 121 -6.84 -0.02 6.72
C GLY A 121 -7.15 1.47 6.91
N VAL A 122 -8.39 1.80 7.29
CA VAL A 122 -8.79 3.18 7.63
C VAL A 122 -7.93 3.74 8.77
N ARG A 123 -7.59 2.93 9.79
CA ARG A 123 -6.68 3.36 10.86
C ARG A 123 -5.28 3.71 10.34
N ILE A 124 -4.70 2.86 9.49
CA ILE A 124 -3.39 3.12 8.86
C ILE A 124 -3.44 4.44 8.07
N ARG A 125 -4.53 4.70 7.34
CA ARG A 125 -4.71 5.96 6.59
C ARG A 125 -4.73 7.16 7.53
N ARG A 126 -5.53 7.14 8.61
CA ARG A 126 -5.56 8.23 9.61
C ARG A 126 -4.20 8.52 10.24
N GLU A 127 -3.34 7.50 10.36
CA GLU A 127 -1.98 7.66 10.90
C GLU A 127 -0.99 8.22 9.88
N ARG A 128 -1.21 8.00 8.58
CA ARG A 128 -0.25 8.35 7.51
C ARG A 128 -0.63 9.55 6.67
N HIS A 129 -1.93 9.76 6.46
CA HIS A 129 -2.48 10.79 5.59
C HIS A 129 -2.64 12.09 6.37
N VAL A 130 -2.11 13.17 5.80
CA VAL A 130 -2.10 14.50 6.41
C VAL A 130 -3.01 15.39 5.60
N LYS A 131 -4.09 15.84 6.23
CA LYS A 131 -5.02 16.82 5.64
C LYS A 131 -4.32 18.16 5.51
N SER A 132 -4.47 18.78 4.36
CA SER A 132 -3.96 20.11 4.04
C SER A 132 -4.62 21.20 4.87
N SER A 133 -4.02 22.39 4.86
CA SER A 133 -4.63 23.60 5.41
C SER A 133 -5.97 23.93 4.74
N PHE A 134 -6.11 23.63 3.45
CA PHE A 134 -7.33 23.84 2.67
C PHE A 134 -8.50 22.98 3.14
N PHE A 135 -8.25 21.76 3.63
CA PHE A 135 -9.29 20.92 4.24
C PHE A 135 -10.03 21.67 5.37
N TYR A 136 -9.27 22.39 6.21
CA TYR A 136 -9.84 23.14 7.32
C TYR A 136 -10.41 24.49 6.89
N ALA A 137 -9.78 25.14 5.91
CA ALA A 137 -10.19 26.45 5.43
C ALA A 137 -11.54 26.43 4.69
N TYR A 138 -11.83 25.34 3.97
CA TYR A 138 -13.05 25.18 3.16
C TYR A 138 -14.10 24.25 3.79
N GLU A 139 -13.98 23.95 5.09
CA GLU A 139 -14.93 23.10 5.83
C GLU A 139 -15.18 21.74 5.15
N CYS A 140 -14.12 21.16 4.58
CA CYS A 140 -14.21 19.89 3.88
C CYS A 140 -14.64 18.75 4.81
N SER A 141 -15.32 17.76 4.25
CA SER A 141 -15.77 16.58 4.98
C SER A 141 -14.97 15.34 4.58
N GLU A 142 -14.56 14.54 5.57
CA GLU A 142 -14.04 13.19 5.35
C GLU A 142 -15.18 12.19 5.59
N TYR A 143 -15.51 11.40 4.57
CA TYR A 143 -16.70 10.53 4.58
C TYR A 143 -16.37 9.04 4.51
N VAL A 144 -15.08 8.69 4.50
CA VAL A 144 -14.66 7.31 4.33
C VAL A 144 -14.52 6.60 5.67
N GLU A 145 -15.38 5.60 5.86
CA GLU A 145 -15.39 4.73 7.03
C GLU A 145 -15.21 3.26 6.65
N CYS A 146 -14.80 2.42 7.59
CA CYS A 146 -14.68 1.01 7.30
C CYS A 146 -16.07 0.43 7.04
N GLY A 147 -16.27 -0.17 5.86
CA GLY A 147 -17.54 -0.81 5.48
C GLY A 147 -17.98 -1.97 6.37
N ALA A 148 -17.16 -2.39 7.35
CA ALA A 148 -17.64 -3.26 8.42
C ALA A 148 -18.77 -2.61 9.22
N ILE A 149 -18.80 -1.28 9.38
CA ILE A 149 -19.77 -0.56 10.21
C ILE A 149 -21.18 -0.69 9.62
N ASP A 150 -21.34 -0.33 8.34
CA ASP A 150 -22.65 -0.27 7.67
C ASP A 150 -22.97 -1.49 6.80
N GLY A 151 -21.99 -2.34 6.51
CA GLY A 151 -22.16 -3.54 5.68
C GLY A 151 -22.38 -3.28 4.19
N VAL A 152 -22.37 -2.02 3.75
CA VAL A 152 -22.64 -1.62 2.36
C VAL A 152 -21.40 -1.75 1.47
N ALA A 153 -20.20 -1.51 2.01
CA ALA A 153 -19.00 -1.48 1.18
C ALA A 153 -18.60 -2.89 0.71
N GLU A 154 -18.23 -2.98 -0.57
CA GLU A 154 -17.72 -4.21 -1.15
C GLU A 154 -16.56 -4.77 -0.31
N SER A 155 -16.63 -6.06 -0.01
CA SER A 155 -15.63 -6.74 0.81
C SER A 155 -15.20 -8.04 0.14
N ARG A 156 -13.88 -8.27 0.06
CA ARG A 156 -13.29 -9.51 -0.46
C ARG A 156 -12.13 -9.97 0.43
N PRO A 157 -11.79 -11.27 0.43
CA PRO A 157 -10.59 -11.76 1.10
C PRO A 157 -9.31 -11.13 0.55
N CYS A 158 -8.40 -10.71 1.43
CA CYS A 158 -7.09 -10.23 1.03
C CYS A 158 -6.31 -11.33 0.29
N THR A 159 -5.76 -11.02 -0.88
CA THR A 159 -4.98 -11.96 -1.70
C THR A 159 -3.83 -12.62 -0.94
N ASN A 160 -3.20 -11.88 -0.01
CA ASN A 160 -2.06 -12.35 0.79
C ASN A 160 -2.51 -13.05 2.08
N CYS A 161 -3.16 -12.34 3.01
CA CYS A 161 -3.48 -12.89 4.34
C CYS A 161 -4.86 -13.56 4.46
N LYS A 162 -5.66 -13.59 3.38
CA LYS A 162 -7.01 -14.15 3.28
C LYS A 162 -8.07 -13.53 4.19
N VAL A 163 -7.71 -12.57 5.05
CA VAL A 163 -8.65 -11.80 5.88
C VAL A 163 -9.57 -10.95 5.00
N THR A 164 -10.89 -11.03 5.23
CA THR A 164 -11.86 -10.14 4.60
C THR A 164 -11.50 -8.67 4.80
N THR A 165 -11.46 -7.93 3.71
CA THR A 165 -11.07 -6.52 3.67
C THR A 165 -12.13 -5.77 2.85
N CYS A 166 -12.70 -4.71 3.40
CA CYS A 166 -13.61 -3.84 2.63
C CYS A 166 -12.83 -2.93 1.68
N ASN A 167 -13.51 -2.33 0.71
CA ASN A 167 -12.92 -1.44 -0.28
C ASN A 167 -12.12 -0.30 0.40
N GLU A 168 -12.68 0.31 1.43
CA GLU A 168 -12.02 1.40 2.18
C GLU A 168 -10.74 0.97 2.93
N CYS A 169 -10.58 -0.33 3.20
CA CYS A 169 -9.44 -0.89 3.92
C CYS A 169 -8.38 -1.57 3.02
N ARG A 170 -8.62 -1.69 1.70
CA ARG A 170 -7.60 -2.13 0.75
C ARG A 170 -6.75 -0.95 0.27
N ILE A 171 -5.61 -1.29 -0.33
CA ILE A 171 -4.79 -0.32 -1.04
C ILE A 171 -5.53 0.15 -2.31
N HIS A 172 -5.40 1.44 -2.60
CA HIS A 172 -5.85 2.11 -3.82
C HIS A 172 -4.67 2.91 -4.37
N CYS A 173 -4.56 3.05 -5.68
CA CYS A 173 -3.59 3.96 -6.30
C CYS A 173 -3.97 5.40 -5.97
N VAL A 174 -5.25 5.75 -6.16
CA VAL A 174 -5.83 7.05 -5.83
C VAL A 174 -7.00 6.82 -4.89
N TYR A 175 -6.85 7.30 -3.66
CA TYR A 175 -7.85 7.16 -2.60
C TYR A 175 -8.55 8.48 -2.35
N GLN A 176 -9.67 8.68 -3.05
CA GLN A 176 -10.60 9.79 -2.81
C GLN A 176 -11.29 9.63 -1.46
N SER A 177 -11.13 10.58 -0.55
CA SER A 177 -11.74 10.47 0.81
C SER A 177 -12.27 11.77 1.38
N ILE A 178 -12.04 12.87 0.68
CA ILE A 178 -12.41 14.21 1.12
C ILE A 178 -13.33 14.83 0.05
N PHE A 179 -14.35 15.53 0.54
CA PHE A 179 -15.37 16.18 -0.27
C PHE A 179 -15.60 17.60 0.25
N GLU A 180 -15.53 18.56 -0.68
CA GLU A 180 -15.93 19.94 -0.45
C GLU A 180 -17.28 20.17 -1.13
N LYS A 181 -18.23 20.71 -0.38
CA LYS A 181 -19.55 21.03 -0.92
C LYS A 181 -19.43 22.31 -1.77
N PRO A 182 -20.00 22.34 -2.99
CA PRO A 182 -20.10 23.57 -3.78
C PRO A 182 -20.71 24.72 -2.99
N CYS A 183 -20.20 25.93 -3.18
CA CYS A 183 -20.77 27.14 -2.57
C CYS A 183 -22.02 27.58 -3.33
N GLU A 184 -21.98 27.46 -4.66
CA GLU A 184 -23.06 27.81 -5.58
C GLU A 184 -23.60 26.57 -6.30
N ASP A 185 -24.85 26.62 -6.77
CA ASP A 185 -25.53 25.48 -7.41
C ASP A 185 -24.96 25.14 -8.82
N ASP A 186 -24.28 26.08 -9.46
CA ASP A 186 -23.62 25.92 -10.77
C ASP A 186 -22.13 25.52 -10.66
N GLU A 187 -21.60 25.44 -9.44
CA GLU A 187 -20.25 24.96 -9.18
C GLU A 187 -20.19 23.42 -9.14
N LEU A 188 -19.08 22.86 -9.60
CA LEU A 188 -18.81 21.44 -9.48
C LEU A 188 -18.27 21.11 -8.08
N PRO A 189 -18.61 19.94 -7.51
CA PRO A 189 -18.03 19.51 -6.24
C PRO A 189 -16.53 19.25 -6.37
N ASN A 190 -15.76 19.73 -5.39
CA ASN A 190 -14.34 19.42 -5.31
C ASN A 190 -14.13 18.14 -4.48
N TYR A 191 -13.20 17.33 -4.96
CA TYR A 191 -12.78 16.11 -4.28
C TYR A 191 -11.28 16.16 -4.06
N SER A 192 -10.84 15.56 -2.97
CA SER A 192 -9.43 15.35 -2.71
C SER A 192 -9.19 14.03 -2.00
N GLY A 193 -7.92 13.67 -1.90
CA GLY A 193 -7.52 12.38 -1.40
C GLY A 193 -6.02 12.18 -1.42
N PHE A 194 -5.59 10.93 -1.56
CA PHE A 194 -4.19 10.56 -1.39
C PHE A 194 -3.76 9.53 -2.43
N ILE A 195 -2.51 9.62 -2.85
CA ILE A 195 -1.88 8.61 -3.70
C ILE A 195 -1.30 7.51 -2.80
N LEU A 196 -1.80 6.28 -2.91
CA LEU A 196 -1.36 5.14 -2.10
C LEU A 196 -1.36 5.47 -0.59
N LEU A 197 -0.18 5.39 0.05
CA LEU A 197 0.08 5.79 1.44
C LEU A 197 1.00 7.03 1.53
N SER A 198 1.07 7.83 0.46
CA SER A 198 1.75 9.14 0.50
C SER A 198 1.00 10.08 1.45
N PRO A 199 1.70 10.86 2.29
CA PRO A 199 1.06 11.68 3.30
C PRO A 199 0.33 12.89 2.73
N SER A 200 0.75 13.41 1.58
CA SER A 200 0.25 14.67 1.03
C SER A 200 -1.12 14.51 0.39
N GLU A 201 -2.06 15.39 0.76
CA GLU A 201 -3.36 15.51 0.13
C GLU A 201 -3.23 16.08 -1.30
N ILE A 202 -3.96 15.47 -2.24
CA ILE A 202 -4.02 15.87 -3.64
C ILE A 202 -5.46 16.20 -4.06
N PRO A 203 -5.68 17.20 -4.93
CA PRO A 203 -6.95 17.38 -5.61
C PRO A 203 -7.24 16.20 -6.55
N ILE A 204 -8.51 15.82 -6.63
CA ILE A 204 -9.01 14.80 -7.55
C ILE A 204 -10.15 15.44 -8.35
N LEU A 205 -9.90 15.69 -9.63
CA LEU A 205 -10.84 16.33 -10.52
C LEU A 205 -11.72 15.26 -11.17
N SER A 206 -13.04 15.41 -11.04
CA SER A 206 -13.98 14.67 -11.88
C SER A 206 -13.80 15.01 -13.36
N PRO A 207 -14.19 14.13 -14.31
CA PRO A 207 -14.11 14.41 -15.75
C PRO A 207 -14.80 15.72 -16.18
N HIS A 208 -15.84 16.12 -15.45
CA HIS A 208 -16.61 17.34 -15.73
C HIS A 208 -15.80 18.63 -15.52
N HIS A 209 -14.80 18.61 -14.65
CA HIS A 209 -13.92 19.77 -14.43
C HIS A 209 -13.06 20.09 -15.67
N LEU A 210 -12.69 19.06 -16.44
CA LEU A 210 -11.85 19.22 -17.63
C LEU A 210 -12.66 19.31 -18.93
N LYS A 211 -14.00 19.39 -18.82
CA LYS A 211 -14.95 19.28 -19.95
C LYS A 211 -14.72 18.00 -20.77
N ASP A 212 -14.18 16.98 -20.14
CA ASP A 212 -13.97 15.69 -20.77
C ASP A 212 -15.26 14.89 -20.65
N ASN A 213 -15.79 14.48 -21.81
CA ASN A 213 -16.92 13.56 -21.93
C ASN A 213 -18.19 13.91 -21.13
N LEU A 214 -18.93 14.93 -21.60
CA LEU A 214 -20.24 15.39 -21.08
C LEU A 214 -21.36 14.32 -21.09
N THR A 215 -21.09 13.09 -21.54
CA THR A 215 -22.06 12.00 -21.53
C THR A 215 -22.01 11.16 -20.25
N THR A 216 -20.94 11.26 -19.47
CA THR A 216 -20.80 10.55 -18.20
C THR A 216 -21.64 11.23 -17.12
N PRO A 217 -22.26 10.48 -16.19
CA PRO A 217 -22.93 11.08 -15.04
C PRO A 217 -21.96 11.89 -14.20
N GLN A 218 -22.39 13.06 -13.73
CA GLN A 218 -21.63 13.88 -12.80
C GLN A 218 -21.36 13.12 -11.50
N TRP A 219 -20.15 13.28 -10.98
CA TRP A 219 -19.81 12.77 -9.66
C TRP A 219 -20.72 13.42 -8.62
N GLN A 220 -21.29 12.59 -7.76
CA GLN A 220 -22.24 13.02 -6.75
C GLN A 220 -21.55 13.22 -5.39
N ALA A 221 -22.23 13.91 -4.49
CA ALA A 221 -21.84 13.94 -3.09
C ALA A 221 -21.82 12.49 -2.55
N PRO A 222 -20.76 12.10 -1.83
CA PRO A 222 -20.71 10.80 -1.19
C PRO A 222 -21.88 10.65 -0.23
N SER A 223 -22.61 9.54 -0.34
CA SER A 223 -23.72 9.23 0.56
C SER A 223 -23.69 7.73 0.88
N PRO A 224 -23.90 7.32 2.15
CA PRO A 224 -23.88 5.91 2.54
C PRO A 224 -24.85 5.04 1.75
N ALA A 225 -25.92 5.64 1.19
CA ALA A 225 -27.00 4.92 0.53
C ALA A 225 -26.93 4.91 -1.01
N THR A 226 -26.24 5.88 -1.62
CA THR A 226 -26.39 6.12 -3.07
C THR A 226 -25.10 6.22 -3.86
N SER A 227 -23.98 6.65 -3.27
CA SER A 227 -22.75 6.85 -4.03
C SER A 227 -21.52 6.43 -3.25
N ALA A 228 -20.84 5.40 -3.75
CA ALA A 228 -19.52 5.00 -3.28
C ALA A 228 -18.46 6.07 -3.67
N PRO A 229 -17.33 6.14 -2.96
CA PRO A 229 -16.20 6.96 -3.37
C PRO A 229 -15.70 6.58 -4.78
N TYR A 230 -15.24 7.55 -5.57
CA TYR A 230 -14.69 7.32 -6.91
C TYR A 230 -13.18 7.02 -6.84
N HIS A 231 -12.79 6.05 -6.01
CA HIS A 231 -11.38 5.63 -5.95
C HIS A 231 -10.87 5.18 -7.32
N ASP A 232 -9.58 5.43 -7.55
CA ASP A 232 -8.87 5.05 -8.76
C ASP A 232 -9.54 5.55 -10.06
N GLN A 233 -10.20 6.73 -10.00
CA GLN A 233 -10.88 7.38 -11.13
C GLN A 233 -10.57 8.88 -11.18
N GLY A 234 -10.88 9.51 -12.33
CA GLY A 234 -10.77 10.96 -12.53
C GLY A 234 -9.36 11.40 -12.93
N PHE A 235 -9.00 12.61 -12.53
CA PHE A 235 -7.70 13.21 -12.78
C PHE A 235 -7.09 13.65 -11.45
N ILE A 236 -5.80 13.42 -11.27
CA ILE A 236 -5.08 13.89 -10.09
C ILE A 236 -4.31 15.16 -10.44
N ASP A 237 -4.23 16.10 -9.49
CA ASP A 237 -3.47 17.33 -9.65
C ASP A 237 -2.30 17.39 -8.65
N VAL A 238 -1.55 18.49 -8.70
CA VAL A 238 -0.45 18.80 -7.79
C VAL A 238 -0.94 18.73 -6.34
N PRO A 239 -0.18 18.12 -5.41
CA PRO A 239 -0.52 18.14 -3.99
C PRO A 239 -0.81 19.55 -3.48
N LEU A 240 -1.85 19.70 -2.65
CA LEU A 240 -2.38 21.02 -2.27
C LEU A 240 -1.35 21.94 -1.61
N GLU A 241 -0.40 21.36 -0.86
CA GLU A 241 0.65 22.09 -0.13
C GLU A 241 1.96 22.23 -0.95
N GLU A 242 1.98 21.80 -2.20
CA GLU A 242 3.17 21.82 -3.05
C GLU A 242 3.20 23.12 -3.88
N GLU A 243 4.32 23.84 -3.84
CA GLU A 243 4.50 25.11 -4.58
C GLU A 243 4.83 24.92 -6.07
N SER A 244 5.16 23.70 -6.48
CA SER A 244 5.56 23.40 -7.86
C SER A 244 4.34 23.19 -8.76
N PHE A 245 4.51 23.39 -10.07
CA PHE A 245 3.43 23.27 -11.04
C PHE A 245 3.55 21.98 -11.87
N GLY A 246 2.39 21.41 -12.21
CA GLY A 246 2.26 20.31 -13.15
C GLY A 246 0.83 20.28 -13.69
N PRO A 247 0.60 19.81 -14.93
CA PRO A 247 -0.76 19.62 -15.44
C PRO A 247 -1.45 18.45 -14.73
N PRO A 248 -2.79 18.45 -14.60
CA PRO A 248 -3.52 17.30 -14.10
C PRO A 248 -3.28 16.05 -14.96
N GLU A 249 -3.24 14.88 -14.32
CA GLU A 249 -2.94 13.60 -14.95
C GLU A 249 -4.15 12.66 -14.86
N CYS A 250 -4.54 12.06 -15.98
CA CYS A 250 -5.65 11.10 -16.03
C CYS A 250 -5.26 9.81 -15.29
N VAL A 251 -6.12 9.35 -14.39
CA VAL A 251 -5.85 8.15 -13.58
C VAL A 251 -5.77 6.90 -14.47
N ASP A 252 -6.68 6.75 -15.44
CA ASP A 252 -6.69 5.58 -16.32
C ASP A 252 -5.43 5.48 -17.18
N ASP A 253 -4.87 6.60 -17.63
CA ASP A 253 -3.68 6.63 -18.50
C ASP A 253 -2.47 5.98 -17.83
N PHE A 254 -2.30 6.18 -16.52
CA PHE A 254 -1.17 5.62 -15.80
C PHE A 254 -1.44 4.29 -15.11
N LEU A 255 -2.71 3.91 -14.91
CA LEU A 255 -3.04 2.64 -14.25
C LEU A 255 -2.55 1.45 -15.08
N ASP A 256 -2.64 1.55 -16.40
CA ASP A 256 -2.30 0.49 -17.35
C ASP A 256 -0.89 0.63 -17.95
N LEU A 257 -0.12 1.63 -17.52
CA LEU A 257 1.25 1.82 -17.96
C LEU A 257 2.11 0.58 -17.65
N ASN A 258 2.78 0.04 -18.67
CA ASN A 258 3.69 -1.09 -18.50
C ASN A 258 5.01 -0.65 -17.84
N LEU A 259 5.17 -1.01 -16.58
CA LEU A 259 6.32 -0.63 -15.74
C LEU A 259 7.60 -1.40 -16.07
N GLY A 260 7.55 -2.37 -16.99
CA GLY A 260 8.72 -3.04 -17.53
C GLY A 260 9.38 -2.32 -18.70
N THR A 261 8.67 -1.39 -19.34
CA THR A 261 9.15 -0.64 -20.51
C THR A 261 9.07 0.87 -20.33
N CYS A 262 8.26 1.34 -19.38
CA CYS A 262 8.00 2.76 -19.16
C CYS A 262 8.32 3.14 -17.71
N THR A 263 8.62 4.42 -17.50
CA THR A 263 8.78 5.03 -16.18
C THR A 263 7.82 6.20 -16.06
N PHE A 264 7.42 6.53 -14.83
CA PHE A 264 6.66 7.76 -14.53
C PHE A 264 7.48 9.04 -14.69
N ALA A 265 8.73 8.89 -15.12
CA ALA A 265 9.68 9.92 -15.46
C ALA A 265 9.56 10.28 -16.96
N GLY A 266 8.36 10.19 -17.57
CA GLY A 266 8.16 10.44 -19.00
C GLY A 266 8.73 11.78 -19.47
N SER A 267 8.83 11.97 -20.80
CA SER A 267 9.32 13.21 -21.41
C SER A 267 8.37 14.36 -21.08
N VAL A 268 8.55 14.95 -19.90
CA VAL A 268 7.80 16.11 -19.48
C VAL A 268 8.34 17.31 -20.25
N ALA A 269 7.47 18.25 -20.58
CA ALA A 269 7.89 19.55 -21.10
C ALA A 269 9.00 20.13 -20.19
N SER A 270 9.99 20.80 -20.79
CA SER A 270 11.23 21.24 -20.10
C SER A 270 11.00 22.16 -18.90
N ASN A 271 9.77 22.67 -18.71
CA ASN A 271 9.36 23.56 -17.63
C ASN A 271 8.75 22.85 -16.42
N VAL A 272 8.58 21.53 -16.42
CA VAL A 272 8.03 20.78 -15.29
C VAL A 272 9.16 20.03 -14.57
N ALA A 273 9.15 20.09 -13.23
CA ALA A 273 10.11 19.37 -12.42
C ALA A 273 10.04 17.85 -12.69
N HIS A 274 11.18 17.16 -12.57
CA HIS A 274 11.28 15.73 -12.83
C HIS A 274 11.56 14.95 -11.52
N PRO A 275 10.74 13.96 -11.15
CA PRO A 275 9.44 13.60 -11.75
C PRO A 275 8.40 14.70 -11.55
N SER A 276 7.35 14.71 -12.39
CA SER A 276 6.21 15.64 -12.23
C SER A 276 5.70 15.61 -10.78
N PRO A 277 5.42 16.77 -10.16
CA PRO A 277 4.90 16.80 -8.79
C PRO A 277 3.62 15.97 -8.61
N VAL A 278 2.79 15.93 -9.66
CA VAL A 278 1.55 15.14 -9.71
C VAL A 278 1.83 13.63 -9.60
N LEU A 279 2.84 13.14 -10.33
CA LEU A 279 3.18 11.71 -10.40
C LEU A 279 4.27 11.29 -9.41
N ARG A 280 4.82 12.22 -8.61
CA ARG A 280 5.99 11.99 -7.75
C ARG A 280 5.80 10.80 -6.80
N SER A 281 4.64 10.70 -6.17
CA SER A 281 4.34 9.62 -5.22
C SER A 281 4.26 8.25 -5.91
N LEU A 282 3.69 8.20 -7.12
CA LEU A 282 3.65 6.98 -7.94
C LEU A 282 5.06 6.60 -8.40
N TYR A 283 5.82 7.55 -8.92
CA TYR A 283 7.22 7.37 -9.32
C TYR A 283 8.07 6.80 -8.17
N GLN A 284 8.03 7.43 -6.99
CA GLN A 284 8.77 6.95 -5.82
C GLN A 284 8.38 5.51 -5.44
N THR A 285 7.10 5.18 -5.53
CA THR A 285 6.62 3.82 -5.26
C THR A 285 7.13 2.83 -6.31
N THR A 286 7.01 3.15 -7.60
CA THR A 286 7.41 2.23 -8.67
C THR A 286 8.91 2.05 -8.77
N GLU A 287 9.69 3.14 -8.67
CA GLU A 287 11.16 3.06 -8.65
C GLU A 287 11.67 2.39 -7.37
N GLY A 288 11.01 2.64 -6.23
CA GLY A 288 11.28 1.95 -4.97
C GLY A 288 11.09 0.43 -5.05
N ARG A 289 10.46 -0.08 -6.12
CA ARG A 289 10.24 -1.51 -6.40
C ARG A 289 11.16 -2.06 -7.50
N LYS A 290 12.14 -1.28 -7.96
CA LYS A 290 13.18 -1.74 -8.88
C LYS A 290 14.48 -1.97 -8.12
N ARG A 291 15.20 -3.04 -8.47
CA ARG A 291 16.53 -3.30 -7.90
C ARG A 291 17.49 -3.67 -9.00
N ARG A 292 18.70 -3.12 -8.91
CA ARG A 292 19.76 -3.39 -9.84
C ARG A 292 20.65 -4.48 -9.25
N PHE A 293 20.90 -5.53 -10.05
CA PHE A 293 21.79 -6.63 -9.70
C PHE A 293 22.80 -6.84 -10.81
N CYS A 294 24.03 -7.18 -10.47
CA CYS A 294 24.93 -7.74 -11.47
C CYS A 294 24.66 -9.23 -11.66
N ASN A 295 25.09 -9.79 -12.80
CA ASN A 295 24.87 -11.19 -13.15
C ASN A 295 25.40 -12.17 -12.07
N ASN A 296 26.49 -11.82 -11.40
CA ASN A 296 27.13 -12.68 -10.40
C ASN A 296 26.40 -12.71 -9.05
N HIS A 297 25.60 -11.70 -8.75
CA HIS A 297 24.94 -11.52 -7.45
C HIS A 297 23.43 -11.45 -7.53
N LEU A 298 22.85 -11.88 -8.65
CA LEU A 298 21.42 -12.07 -8.76
C LEU A 298 20.97 -13.11 -7.69
N PRO A 299 20.04 -12.76 -6.78
CA PRO A 299 19.60 -13.66 -5.72
C PRO A 299 19.18 -15.03 -6.26
N SER A 300 19.62 -16.10 -5.63
CA SER A 300 19.35 -17.49 -6.06
C SER A 300 17.86 -17.86 -6.10
N GLY A 301 17.03 -17.14 -5.34
CA GLY A 301 15.57 -17.28 -5.35
C GLY A 301 14.87 -16.59 -6.52
N ILE A 302 15.56 -15.71 -7.26
CA ILE A 302 15.07 -15.22 -8.55
C ILE A 302 15.31 -16.35 -9.54
N PRO A 303 14.28 -16.89 -10.22
CA PRO A 303 14.42 -18.11 -11.01
C PRO A 303 15.59 -17.98 -12.00
N LYS A 304 16.70 -18.68 -11.74
CA LYS A 304 17.76 -18.92 -12.73
C LYS A 304 17.29 -19.88 -13.84
N GLN A 305 15.99 -20.20 -13.90
CA GLN A 305 15.43 -21.33 -14.62
C GLN A 305 14.06 -20.99 -15.22
N ARG A 306 14.07 -20.60 -16.49
CA ARG A 306 13.49 -21.49 -17.50
C ARG A 306 14.59 -21.80 -18.50
N LYS A 307 14.71 -23.06 -18.91
CA LYS A 307 15.66 -23.49 -19.95
C LYS A 307 15.30 -22.90 -21.33
N ASP A 308 14.16 -22.23 -21.44
CA ASP A 308 13.78 -21.39 -22.57
C ASP A 308 14.26 -19.95 -22.32
N LEU A 309 15.25 -19.56 -23.10
CA LEU A 309 16.20 -18.44 -22.94
C LEU A 309 15.62 -17.02 -22.97
N SER A 310 14.32 -16.80 -22.92
CA SER A 310 13.77 -15.45 -22.76
C SER A 310 13.65 -15.14 -21.27
N VAL A 311 14.49 -14.25 -20.74
CA VAL A 311 14.19 -13.62 -19.46
C VAL A 311 12.77 -13.05 -19.55
N HIS A 312 11.91 -13.41 -18.60
CA HIS A 312 10.59 -12.82 -18.52
C HIS A 312 10.72 -11.31 -18.30
N GLN A 313 10.38 -10.54 -19.33
CA GLN A 313 10.24 -9.09 -19.23
C GLN A 313 9.13 -8.77 -18.23
N CYS A 314 9.33 -7.73 -17.43
CA CYS A 314 8.31 -7.21 -16.53
C CYS A 314 7.10 -6.72 -17.35
N GLN A 315 5.89 -7.09 -16.91
CA GLN A 315 4.61 -6.64 -17.46
C GLN A 315 3.70 -6.08 -16.36
N CYS A 316 4.29 -5.63 -15.25
CA CYS A 316 3.50 -5.05 -14.17
C CYS A 316 2.89 -3.73 -14.62
N SER A 317 1.70 -3.46 -14.13
CA SER A 317 1.02 -2.16 -14.18
C SER A 317 0.54 -1.80 -12.78
N LEU A 318 0.15 -0.55 -12.54
CA LEU A 318 -0.46 -0.19 -11.27
C LEU A 318 -1.81 -0.91 -11.08
N ARG A 319 -2.60 -1.06 -12.15
CA ARG A 319 -3.87 -1.80 -12.15
C ARG A 319 -3.68 -3.24 -11.68
N SER A 320 -2.76 -3.98 -12.32
CA SER A 320 -2.48 -5.38 -11.95
C SER A 320 -1.89 -5.54 -10.55
N ARG A 321 -1.27 -4.48 -9.99
CA ARG A 321 -0.62 -4.54 -8.68
C ARG A 321 -1.47 -4.10 -7.51
N PHE A 322 -2.42 -3.19 -7.73
CA PHE A 322 -3.22 -2.57 -6.68
C PHE A 322 -4.73 -2.72 -6.90
N LEU A 323 -5.21 -2.69 -8.14
CA LEU A 323 -6.65 -2.73 -8.42
C LEU A 323 -7.18 -4.16 -8.54
N ASP A 324 -6.51 -4.97 -9.36
CA ASP A 324 -6.86 -6.36 -9.61
C ASP A 324 -6.52 -7.26 -8.41
N ARG A 325 -5.55 -6.80 -7.59
CA ARG A 325 -5.16 -7.46 -6.35
C ARG A 325 -5.89 -6.82 -5.18
N TRP A 326 -6.86 -7.55 -4.63
CA TRP A 326 -7.49 -7.17 -3.36
C TRP A 326 -6.50 -7.31 -2.20
N LEU A 327 -5.68 -6.28 -1.95
CA LEU A 327 -4.59 -6.30 -0.97
C LEU A 327 -4.91 -5.34 0.18
N CYS A 328 -4.96 -5.85 1.41
CA CYS A 328 -5.17 -4.99 2.58
C CYS A 328 -3.93 -4.14 2.87
N LEU A 329 -4.14 -2.96 3.46
CA LEU A 329 -3.05 -2.01 3.75
C LEU A 329 -1.95 -2.59 4.64
N ARG A 330 -2.30 -3.41 5.64
CA ARG A 330 -1.29 -4.11 6.46
C ARG A 330 -0.38 -5.01 5.64
N CYS A 331 -0.95 -5.76 4.68
CA CYS A 331 -0.17 -6.61 3.80
C CYS A 331 0.69 -5.78 2.84
N TYR A 332 0.20 -4.63 2.38
CA TYR A 332 0.98 -3.69 1.59
C TYR A 332 2.18 -3.12 2.36
N GLU A 333 1.99 -2.63 3.59
CA GLU A 333 3.08 -2.13 4.45
C GLU A 333 4.12 -3.21 4.75
N ASN A 334 3.67 -4.43 5.03
CA ASN A 334 4.55 -5.58 5.23
C ASN A 334 5.34 -5.89 3.95
N GLU A 335 4.69 -5.89 2.78
CA GLU A 335 5.34 -6.09 1.48
C GLU A 335 6.43 -5.02 1.27
N ASP A 336 6.11 -3.74 1.51
CA ASP A 336 7.05 -2.63 1.35
C ASP A 336 8.24 -2.73 2.32
N THR A 337 7.96 -3.04 3.58
CA THR A 337 9.00 -3.18 4.62
C THR A 337 9.92 -4.36 4.33
N THR A 338 9.37 -5.50 3.92
CA THR A 338 10.17 -6.68 3.57
C THR A 338 11.04 -6.40 2.37
N LEU A 339 10.52 -5.75 1.31
CA LEU A 339 11.32 -5.45 0.13
C LEU A 339 12.49 -4.51 0.44
N ARG A 340 12.26 -3.45 1.23
CA ARG A 340 13.33 -2.52 1.65
C ARG A 340 14.42 -3.22 2.46
N LYS A 341 14.05 -4.19 3.32
CA LYS A 341 14.99 -4.91 4.19
C LYS A 341 15.74 -6.04 3.48
N THR A 342 15.05 -6.79 2.62
CA THR A 342 15.61 -8.00 1.99
C THR A 342 16.43 -7.67 0.75
N TYR A 343 16.03 -6.66 -0.02
CA TYR A 343 16.68 -6.32 -1.28
C TYR A 343 17.21 -4.89 -1.19
N VAL A 344 18.49 -4.74 -0.85
CA VAL A 344 19.21 -3.48 -0.96
C VAL A 344 19.64 -3.29 -2.42
N ASP A 345 19.79 -2.05 -2.88
CA ASP A 345 20.35 -1.79 -4.20
C ASP A 345 21.79 -2.31 -4.26
N HIS A 346 21.97 -3.42 -4.98
CA HIS A 346 23.20 -4.20 -4.95
C HIS A 346 24.33 -3.47 -5.66
N VAL A 347 24.04 -2.67 -6.69
CA VAL A 347 25.08 -1.98 -7.48
C VAL A 347 25.89 -1.02 -6.62
N ALA A 348 25.25 -0.34 -5.66
CA ALA A 348 25.94 0.57 -4.75
C ALA A 348 26.96 -0.13 -3.82
N GLN A 349 26.86 -1.45 -3.65
CA GLN A 349 27.65 -2.24 -2.70
C GLN A 349 28.49 -3.35 -3.36
N CYS A 350 28.37 -3.50 -4.68
CA CYS A 350 28.94 -4.64 -5.40
C CYS A 350 30.39 -4.40 -5.83
N CYS A 351 31.31 -5.19 -5.28
CA CYS A 351 32.73 -5.12 -5.64
C CYS A 351 33.20 -6.15 -6.70
N CYS A 352 32.31 -6.88 -7.39
CA CYS A 352 32.75 -7.92 -8.35
C CYS A 352 33.26 -7.39 -9.70
N GLY A 353 33.22 -6.07 -9.94
CA GLY A 353 33.69 -5.46 -11.19
C GLY A 353 32.84 -5.76 -12.43
N SER A 354 31.67 -6.39 -12.28
CA SER A 354 30.78 -6.65 -13.42
C SER A 354 30.10 -5.36 -13.88
N THR A 355 30.26 -5.05 -15.16
CA THR A 355 29.59 -3.90 -15.83
C THR A 355 28.16 -4.20 -16.23
N HIS A 356 27.77 -5.48 -16.25
CA HIS A 356 26.44 -5.90 -16.68
C HIS A 356 25.48 -5.83 -15.50
N VAL A 357 24.67 -4.78 -15.49
CA VAL A 357 23.66 -4.53 -14.47
C VAL A 357 22.28 -4.82 -15.08
N ARG A 358 21.49 -5.61 -14.36
CA ARG A 358 20.12 -5.93 -14.70
C ARG A 358 19.19 -5.27 -13.70
N GLU A 359 18.18 -4.57 -14.19
CA GLU A 359 17.16 -3.99 -13.35
C GLU A 359 15.96 -4.94 -13.27
N ILE A 360 15.60 -5.33 -12.05
CA ILE A 360 14.59 -6.34 -11.79
C ILE A 360 13.41 -5.70 -11.05
N CYS A 361 12.20 -5.99 -11.49
CA CYS A 361 10.98 -5.61 -10.80
C CYS A 361 10.75 -6.51 -9.58
N MET A 362 10.65 -5.94 -8.39
CA MET A 362 10.47 -6.69 -7.14
C MET A 362 9.06 -7.26 -6.95
N TRP A 363 8.12 -6.96 -7.86
CA TRP A 363 6.78 -7.54 -7.82
C TRP A 363 6.62 -8.82 -8.62
N CYS A 364 7.23 -8.93 -9.80
CA CYS A 364 7.16 -10.12 -10.64
C CYS A 364 8.51 -10.84 -10.81
N PHE A 365 9.61 -10.24 -10.33
CA PHE A 365 10.98 -10.66 -10.60
C PHE A 365 11.35 -10.70 -12.10
N GLY A 366 10.56 -10.02 -12.93
CA GLY A 366 10.85 -9.82 -14.36
C GLY A 366 11.85 -8.69 -14.57
N GLU A 367 12.59 -8.77 -15.68
CA GLU A 367 13.58 -7.77 -16.08
C GLU A 367 12.90 -6.54 -16.69
N ILE A 368 13.39 -5.36 -16.32
CA ILE A 368 12.92 -4.08 -16.81
C ILE A 368 13.86 -3.67 -17.95
N SER A 369 13.28 -3.41 -19.12
CA SER A 369 14.03 -2.88 -20.25
C SER A 369 14.46 -1.47 -19.88
N GLN A 370 15.77 -1.24 -19.82
CA GLN A 370 16.24 0.14 -19.80
C GLN A 370 15.82 0.77 -21.13
N PRO A 371 15.21 1.97 -21.12
CA PRO A 371 15.09 2.72 -22.35
C PRO A 371 16.51 2.80 -22.89
N HIS A 372 16.73 2.32 -24.11
CA HIS A 372 17.99 2.55 -24.78
C HIS A 372 18.12 4.07 -24.83
N THR A 373 18.91 4.63 -23.91
CA THR A 373 19.47 5.95 -24.12
C THR A 373 20.26 5.73 -25.39
N GLU A 374 19.69 6.09 -26.53
CA GLU A 374 20.45 6.27 -27.75
C GLU A 374 21.50 7.28 -27.34
N GLU A 375 22.68 6.77 -26.95
CA GLU A 375 23.86 7.59 -26.77
C GLU A 375 23.97 8.32 -28.09
N ALA A 376 23.66 9.61 -28.07
CA ALA A 376 23.78 10.47 -29.22
C ALA A 376 25.18 10.20 -29.76
N GLN A 377 25.25 9.48 -30.89
CA GLN A 377 26.53 9.21 -31.51
C GLN A 377 27.15 10.58 -31.72
N PRO A 378 28.37 10.83 -31.21
CA PRO A 378 29.01 12.10 -31.49
C PRO A 378 29.06 12.20 -33.01
N ASP A 379 28.32 13.16 -33.57
CA ASP A 379 28.31 13.44 -35.00
C ASP A 379 29.77 13.54 -35.41
N SER A 380 30.25 12.51 -36.11
CA SER A 380 31.60 12.49 -36.63
C SER A 380 31.65 13.60 -37.65
N GLU A 381 32.18 14.76 -37.24
CA GLU A 381 32.46 15.89 -38.10
C GLU A 381 33.18 15.35 -39.33
N ASN A 382 32.48 15.41 -40.47
CA ASN A 382 33.04 15.12 -41.76
C ASN A 382 34.27 16.02 -41.94
N SER A 383 35.43 15.38 -41.94
CA SER A 383 36.65 15.88 -42.54
C SER A 383 36.33 16.31 -43.97
N LEU A 384 36.22 17.62 -44.18
CA LEU A 384 36.31 18.22 -45.51
C LEU A 384 37.75 18.06 -45.98
N ASP A 385 38.01 16.91 -46.58
CA ASP A 385 39.22 16.64 -47.34
C ASP A 385 39.21 17.47 -48.62
N GLU A 386 40.34 18.12 -48.82
CA GLU A 386 40.77 18.88 -49.99
C GLU A 386 40.52 18.13 -51.30
N ARG A 387 39.86 18.78 -52.27
CA ARG A 387 40.03 18.50 -53.70
C ARG A 387 40.15 19.79 -54.51
N SER A 388 41.41 20.16 -54.73
CA SER A 388 42.02 20.69 -55.95
C SER A 388 41.17 21.51 -56.94
N ALA A 389 41.51 22.80 -57.09
CA ALA A 389 41.97 23.43 -58.34
C ALA A 389 42.39 24.88 -58.09
#